data_AF-A0A3D9UMF6-F1
#
_entry.id   AF-A0A3D9UMF6-F1
#
_cell.length_a   1.000
_cell.length_b   1.000
_cell.length_c   1.000
_cell.angle_alpha   90.00
_cell.angle_beta   90.00
_cell.angle_gamma   90.00
#
_symmetry.space_group_name_H-M   'P 1'
#
loop_
_entity.id
_entity.type
_entity.pdbx_description
1 polymer ?
#
loop_
_entity_poly.entity_id
_entity_poly.type
_entity_poly.pdbx_seq_one_letter_code
_entity_poly.pdbx_strand_id
1 'polypeptide(L)'
;MTAAERLDRALLGLAEDGKRPRCAEPGGHELWTSDDPEDRATAVRWCRGCPVLTECADAAAELDATWGVWAGVDRSSNRAGRSQQRPKKTTKKETAA
;
A
#
# COMPACT_ATOMS: atom_id res chain seq x y z
N MET A 1 -21.19 -4.65 -14.12
CA MET A 1 -20.60 -3.77 -13.09
C MET A 1 -19.44 -4.51 -12.45
N THR A 2 -18.24 -4.21 -12.90
CA THR A 2 -16.98 -4.80 -12.46
C THR A 2 -16.62 -4.32 -11.05
N ALA A 3 -15.66 -4.97 -10.40
CA ALA A 3 -15.14 -4.51 -9.11
C ALA A 3 -14.45 -3.15 -9.24
N ALA A 4 -13.72 -2.93 -10.34
CA ALA A 4 -13.13 -1.61 -10.63
C ALA A 4 -14.21 -0.52 -10.74
N GLU A 5 -15.31 -0.76 -11.45
CA GLU A 5 -16.42 0.21 -11.56
C GLU A 5 -17.09 0.51 -10.21
N ARG A 6 -17.17 -0.48 -9.31
CA ARG A 6 -17.68 -0.27 -7.94
C ARG A 6 -16.74 0.60 -7.12
N LEU A 7 -15.43 0.36 -7.22
CA LEU A 7 -14.42 1.18 -6.57
C LEU A 7 -14.47 2.63 -7.08
N ASP A 8 -14.56 2.83 -8.39
CA ASP A 8 -14.66 4.17 -8.98
C ASP A 8 -15.89 4.92 -8.46
N ARG A 9 -17.06 4.27 -8.41
CA ARG A 9 -18.26 4.88 -7.83
C ARG A 9 -18.07 5.22 -6.35
N ALA A 10 -17.45 4.32 -5.57
CA ALA A 10 -17.22 4.55 -4.14
C ALA A 10 -16.26 5.72 -3.90
N LEU A 11 -15.21 5.87 -4.72
CA LEU A 11 -14.28 7.00 -4.67
C LEU A 11 -14.96 8.32 -5.06
N LEU A 12 -15.82 8.31 -6.09
CA LEU A 12 -16.61 9.47 -6.46
C LEU A 12 -17.54 9.90 -5.32
N GLY A 13 -18.27 8.96 -4.70
CA GLY A 13 -19.13 9.28 -3.55
C GLY A 13 -18.36 9.85 -2.36
N LEU A 14 -17.14 9.35 -2.12
CA LEU A 14 -16.27 9.89 -1.07
C LEU A 14 -15.84 11.35 -1.37
N ALA A 15 -15.57 11.66 -2.64
CA ALA A 15 -15.23 13.01 -3.08
C ALA A 15 -16.44 13.96 -3.02
N GLU A 16 -17.64 13.49 -3.33
CA GLU A 16 -18.90 14.25 -3.15
C GLU A 16 -19.15 14.60 -1.67
N ASP A 17 -18.79 13.69 -0.76
CA ASP A 17 -18.76 13.91 0.70
C ASP A 17 -17.68 14.90 1.16
N GLY A 18 -16.86 15.42 0.25
CA GLY A 18 -15.72 16.30 0.55
C GLY A 18 -14.55 15.57 1.24
N LYS A 19 -14.56 14.23 1.27
CA LYS A 19 -13.50 13.42 1.87
C LYS A 19 -12.54 12.96 0.77
N ARG A 20 -11.26 12.85 1.11
CA ARG A 20 -10.27 12.23 0.23
C ARG A 20 -9.56 11.09 0.96
N PRO A 21 -9.40 9.92 0.32
CA PRO A 21 -8.59 8.87 0.89
C PRO A 21 -7.12 9.31 0.86
N ARG A 22 -6.33 8.88 1.84
CA ARG A 22 -4.90 9.29 1.93
C ARG A 22 -4.09 8.93 0.69
N CYS A 23 -4.46 7.87 -0.03
CA CYS A 23 -3.82 7.47 -1.28
C CYS A 23 -4.03 8.47 -2.43
N ALA A 24 -5.00 9.39 -2.31
CA ALA A 24 -5.29 10.46 -3.27
C ALA A 24 -4.86 11.85 -2.76
N GLU A 25 -4.22 11.93 -1.59
CA GLU A 25 -3.72 13.19 -1.06
C GLU A 25 -2.44 13.65 -1.80
N PRO A 26 -2.29 14.96 -2.06
CA PRO A 26 -1.07 15.52 -2.64
C PRO A 26 0.17 15.15 -1.81
N GLY A 27 1.22 14.63 -2.45
CA GLY A 27 2.45 14.19 -1.76
C GLY A 27 2.32 12.91 -0.92
N GLY A 28 1.13 12.30 -0.86
CA GLY A 28 0.91 11.02 -0.17
C GLY A 28 0.90 9.83 -1.13
N HIS A 29 0.33 10.00 -2.32
CA HIS A 29 0.12 8.95 -3.31
C HIS A 29 1.39 8.16 -3.68
N GLU A 30 2.54 8.81 -3.70
CA GLU A 30 3.84 8.21 -4.01
C GLU A 30 4.20 7.03 -3.10
N LEU A 31 3.74 7.02 -1.83
CA LEU A 31 4.00 5.92 -0.90
C LEU A 31 3.31 4.60 -1.31
N TRP A 32 2.15 4.67 -1.99
CA TRP A 32 1.40 3.49 -2.43
C TRP A 32 2.03 2.83 -3.66
N THR A 33 2.79 3.61 -4.43
CA THR A 33 3.46 3.23 -5.67
C THR A 33 4.99 3.37 -5.57
N SER A 34 5.55 3.44 -4.36
CA SER A 34 7.00 3.52 -4.17
C SER A 34 7.64 2.17 -4.43
N ASP A 35 8.86 2.16 -4.99
CA ASP A 35 9.67 0.94 -5.09
C ASP A 35 10.27 0.54 -3.73
N ASP A 36 10.34 1.49 -2.78
CA ASP A 36 10.83 1.24 -1.44
C ASP A 36 9.79 0.44 -0.59
N PRO A 37 10.16 -0.73 -0.03
CA PRO A 37 9.26 -1.51 0.80
C PRO A 37 8.86 -0.82 2.12
N GLU A 38 9.68 0.09 2.67
CA GLU A 38 9.38 0.83 3.89
C GLU A 38 8.30 1.90 3.66
N ASP A 39 8.34 2.56 2.49
CA ASP A 39 7.30 3.50 2.05
C ASP A 39 5.97 2.78 1.90
N ARG A 40 5.99 1.62 1.21
CA ARG A 40 4.77 0.80 1.04
C ARG A 40 4.26 0.26 2.37
N ALA A 41 5.13 -0.13 3.30
CA ALA A 41 4.72 -0.50 4.65
C ALA A 41 4.06 0.66 5.42
N THR A 42 4.46 1.90 5.15
CA THR A 42 3.81 3.10 5.69
C THR A 42 2.44 3.33 5.05
N ALA A 43 2.33 3.23 3.73
CA ALA A 43 1.05 3.28 3.01
C ALA A 43 0.05 2.21 3.52
N VAL A 44 0.50 0.99 3.78
CA VAL A 44 -0.32 -0.09 4.37
C VAL A 44 -0.93 0.34 5.71
N ARG A 45 -0.14 0.98 6.58
CA ARG A 45 -0.64 1.48 7.87
C ARG A 45 -1.65 2.61 7.69
N TRP A 46 -1.43 3.47 6.70
CA TRP A 46 -2.29 4.61 6.40
C TRP A 46 -3.61 4.22 5.73
N CYS A 47 -3.67 3.05 5.10
CA CYS A 47 -4.92 2.49 4.56
C CYS A 47 -5.96 2.12 5.64
N ARG A 48 -5.54 1.93 6.91
CA ARG A 48 -6.43 1.46 7.97
C ARG A 48 -7.58 2.44 8.22
N GLY A 49 -8.81 1.95 8.13
CA GLY A 49 -10.02 2.74 8.35
C GLY A 49 -10.53 3.50 7.14
N CYS A 50 -9.98 3.27 5.94
CA CYS A 50 -10.53 3.84 4.72
C CYS A 50 -11.92 3.21 4.41
N PRO A 51 -12.96 4.02 4.11
CA PRO A 51 -14.32 3.52 3.91
C PRO A 51 -14.50 2.67 2.65
N VAL A 52 -13.59 2.79 1.67
CA VAL A 52 -13.64 2.04 0.40
C VAL A 52 -12.69 0.82 0.38
N LEU A 53 -12.30 0.32 1.56
CA LEU A 53 -11.33 -0.79 1.68
C LEU A 53 -11.82 -2.07 1.00
N THR A 54 -13.10 -2.39 1.12
CA THR A 54 -13.70 -3.63 0.57
C THR A 54 -13.69 -3.60 -0.95
N GLU A 55 -14.17 -2.50 -1.53
CA GLU A 55 -14.19 -2.26 -2.96
C GLU A 55 -12.78 -2.21 -3.54
N CYS A 56 -11.83 -1.62 -2.79
CA CYS A 56 -10.42 -1.60 -3.15
C CYS A 56 -9.81 -3.01 -3.17
N ALA A 57 -10.22 -3.89 -2.24
CA ALA A 57 -9.75 -5.27 -2.18
C ALA A 57 -10.28 -6.09 -3.36
N ASP A 58 -11.57 -5.95 -3.67
CA ASP A 58 -12.22 -6.59 -4.82
C ASP A 58 -11.59 -6.14 -6.14
N ALA A 59 -11.40 -4.83 -6.33
CA ALA A 59 -10.80 -4.29 -7.54
C ALA A 59 -9.35 -4.78 -7.71
N ALA A 60 -8.57 -4.83 -6.63
CA ALA A 60 -7.21 -5.35 -6.69
C ALA A 60 -7.15 -6.85 -7.03
N ALA A 61 -8.13 -7.63 -6.59
CA ALA A 61 -8.25 -9.05 -6.93
C ALA A 61 -8.66 -9.24 -8.40
N GLU A 62 -9.62 -8.44 -8.88
CA GLU A 62 -10.08 -8.49 -10.28
C GLU A 62 -8.99 -8.06 -11.27
N LEU A 63 -8.19 -7.03 -10.91
CA LEU A 63 -7.08 -6.54 -11.72
C LEU A 63 -5.83 -7.44 -11.66
N ASP A 64 -5.83 -8.47 -10.82
CA ASP A 64 -4.64 -9.26 -10.47
C ASP A 64 -3.44 -8.35 -10.17
N ALA A 65 -3.65 -7.36 -9.30
CA ALA A 65 -2.68 -6.32 -9.06
C ALA A 65 -1.39 -6.90 -8.42
N THR A 66 -0.32 -7.01 -9.19
CA THR A 66 0.96 -7.62 -8.74
C THR A 66 1.93 -6.64 -8.09
N TRP A 67 1.55 -5.37 -7.95
CA TRP A 67 2.42 -4.32 -7.45
C TRP A 67 1.65 -3.17 -6.80
N GLY A 68 2.32 -2.51 -5.86
CA GLY A 68 1.80 -1.39 -5.07
C GLY A 68 1.01 -1.85 -3.84
N VAL A 69 0.51 -0.86 -3.10
CA VAL A 69 -0.34 -1.08 -1.93
C VAL A 69 -1.81 -0.94 -2.31
N TRP A 70 -2.59 -1.96 -1.98
CA TRP A 70 -4.00 -2.05 -2.32
C TRP A 70 -4.78 -2.58 -1.13
N ALA A 71 -5.85 -1.91 -0.72
CA ALA A 71 -6.69 -2.28 0.43
C ALA A 71 -5.90 -2.56 1.73
N GLY A 72 -4.77 -1.86 1.93
CA GLY A 72 -3.90 -2.10 3.09
C GLY A 72 -3.03 -3.35 2.98
N VAL A 73 -2.82 -3.88 1.78
CA VAL A 73 -1.93 -5.01 1.50
C VAL A 73 -0.86 -4.59 0.50
N ASP A 74 0.41 -4.79 0.85
CA ASP A 74 1.53 -4.64 -0.10
C ASP A 74 1.61 -5.87 -1.01
N ARG A 75 1.20 -5.73 -2.27
CA ARG A 75 1.22 -6.82 -3.25
C ARG A 75 2.56 -6.96 -3.96
N SER A 76 3.45 -5.97 -3.84
CA SER A 76 4.84 -6.05 -4.33
C SER A 76 5.70 -7.05 -3.56
N SER A 77 5.34 -7.37 -2.31
CA SER A 77 6.06 -8.32 -1.45
C SER A 77 6.22 -9.72 -2.04
N ASN A 78 5.32 -10.13 -2.95
CA ASN A 78 5.37 -11.45 -3.56
C ASN A 78 6.56 -11.63 -4.54
N ARG A 79 7.23 -10.53 -4.96
CA ARG A 79 8.50 -10.60 -5.70
C ARG A 79 9.73 -10.75 -4.79
N ALA A 80 9.62 -10.42 -3.50
CA ALA A 80 10.72 -10.46 -2.54
C ALA A 80 10.93 -11.84 -1.88
N GLY A 81 10.06 -12.81 -2.16
CA GLY A 81 10.15 -14.19 -1.64
C GLY A 81 11.38 -15.00 -2.09
N ARG A 82 12.32 -14.41 -2.83
CA ARG A 82 13.60 -15.06 -3.18
C ARG A 82 14.87 -14.37 -2.69
N SER A 83 14.80 -13.20 -2.05
CA SER A 83 16.01 -12.43 -1.74
C SER A 83 16.08 -11.78 -0.36
N GLN A 84 14.99 -11.73 0.42
CA GLN A 84 15.04 -11.17 1.78
C GLN A 84 15.47 -12.22 2.82
N GLN A 85 16.57 -12.94 2.55
CA GLN A 85 17.40 -13.43 3.64
C GLN A 85 18.07 -12.21 4.28
N ARG A 86 17.52 -11.74 5.39
CA ARG A 86 18.22 -10.84 6.32
C ARG A 86 19.31 -11.63 7.04
N PRO A 87 20.61 -11.24 6.99
CA PRO A 87 21.45 -11.35 8.15
C PRO A 87 21.52 -9.97 8.80
N LYS A 88 20.92 -9.85 9.99
CA LYS A 88 21.15 -8.70 10.87
C LYS A 88 22.61 -8.82 11.36
N LYS A 89 23.58 -8.15 10.73
CA LYS A 89 24.92 -8.00 11.30
C LYS A 89 24.86 -6.96 12.42
N THR A 90 24.69 -7.44 13.65
CA THR A 90 25.11 -6.72 14.85
C THR A 90 26.64 -6.68 14.87
N THR A 91 27.24 -5.58 14.42
CA THR A 91 28.62 -5.24 14.79
C THR A 91 28.56 -3.98 15.64
N LYS A 92 28.39 -4.20 16.95
CA LYS A 92 28.66 -3.18 17.95
C LYS A 92 30.19 -3.01 17.99
N LYS A 93 30.65 -1.81 17.62
CA LYS A 93 32.03 -1.31 17.67
C LYS A 93 32.78 -1.81 18.91
N GLU A 94 33.93 -2.44 18.70
CA GLU A 94 35.02 -2.46 19.66
C GLU A 94 35.64 -1.06 19.72
N THR A 95 35.70 -0.50 20.93
CA THR A 95 36.41 0.74 21.25
C THR A 95 37.28 0.46 22.48
N ALA A 96 38.60 0.56 22.28
CA ALA A 96 39.66 0.98 23.20
C ALA A 96 39.82 0.31 24.59
N ALA A 97 40.98 -0.33 24.80
CA ALA A 97 42.03 0.10 25.74
C ALA A 97 43.29 -0.77 25.56
#